data_AF-A0A8J6MB00-F1
#
_entry.id   AF-A0A8J6MB00-F1
#
_cell.length_a   1.000
_cell.length_b   1.000
_cell.length_c   1.000
_cell.angle_alpha   90.00
_cell.angle_beta   90.00
_cell.angle_gamma   90.00
#
_symmetry.space_group_name_H-M   'P 1'
#
loop_
_entity.id
_entity.type
_entity.pdbx_description
1 polymer ?
#
loop_
_entity_poly.entity_id
_entity_poly.type
_entity_poly.pdbx_seq_one_letter_code
_entity_poly.pdbx_strand_id
1 'polypeptide(L)'
;MHHGELILRQPRKDELYWICTFVVSLIPWGLSRAYLTQETVTAGVLATLAVLVAVRVTLLKNWNVRRVAWTMDDRALELDGRTILIGDIQSAFLRQHTMTRGVWTLTIWTKTPLRLAGVAVGPQRLASLHSLRQLSAALDRARGVEPQV
;
A
#
# COMPACT_ATOMS: atom_id res chain seq x y z
N MET A 1 -18.52 -19.14 6.33
CA MET A 1 -17.97 -18.37 5.20
C MET A 1 -17.98 -16.86 5.48
N HIS A 2 -16.82 -16.30 5.79
CA HIS A 2 -16.60 -14.84 5.92
C HIS A 2 -16.08 -14.28 4.60
N HIS A 3 -16.51 -13.08 4.22
CA HIS A 3 -16.05 -12.40 3.01
C HIS A 3 -15.89 -10.91 3.29
N GLY A 4 -14.97 -10.26 2.59
CA GLY A 4 -14.75 -8.83 2.70
C GLY A 4 -13.79 -8.27 1.65
N GLU A 5 -13.59 -6.95 1.70
CA GLU A 5 -12.67 -6.25 0.82
C GLU A 5 -11.57 -5.60 1.66
N LEU A 6 -10.31 -5.91 1.35
CA LEU A 6 -9.13 -5.31 1.96
C LEU A 6 -8.68 -4.13 1.12
N ILE A 7 -8.54 -2.98 1.77
CA ILE A 7 -7.97 -1.80 1.13
C ILE A 7 -6.51 -1.71 1.56
N LEU A 8 -5.58 -1.99 0.65
CA LEU A 8 -4.15 -2.08 0.91
C LEU A 8 -3.38 -0.97 0.18
N ARG A 9 -2.26 -0.55 0.75
CA ARG A 9 -1.29 0.33 0.10
C ARG A 9 -0.32 -0.51 -0.74
N GLN A 10 -0.08 -0.09 -1.97
CA GLN A 10 1.00 -0.58 -2.83
C GLN A 10 2.19 0.39 -2.81
N PRO A 11 3.19 0.18 -1.92
CA PRO A 11 4.35 1.07 -1.84
C PRO A 11 5.17 1.09 -3.13
N ARG A 12 5.28 -0.05 -3.83
CA ARG A 12 6.03 -0.16 -5.10
C ARG A 12 5.53 0.77 -6.20
N LYS A 13 4.21 0.97 -6.31
CA LYS A 13 3.64 1.89 -7.32
C LYS A 13 3.94 3.35 -6.98
N ASP A 14 3.98 3.66 -5.69
CA ASP A 14 4.33 4.99 -5.17
C ASP A 14 5.80 5.30 -5.42
N GLU A 15 6.69 4.35 -5.10
CA GLU A 15 8.14 4.44 -5.37
C GLU A 15 8.42 4.60 -6.87
N LEU A 16 7.79 3.78 -7.72
CA LEU A 16 7.95 3.85 -9.16
C LEU A 16 7.53 5.22 -9.72
N TYR A 17 6.43 5.79 -9.21
CA TYR A 17 5.99 7.13 -9.63
C TYR A 17 7.04 8.19 -9.33
N TRP A 18 7.63 8.16 -8.13
CA TRP A 18 8.66 9.12 -7.75
C TRP A 18 9.94 8.92 -8.56
N ILE A 19 10.36 7.68 -8.81
CA ILE A 19 11.50 7.37 -9.68
C ILE A 19 11.25 7.94 -11.08
N CYS A 20 10.09 7.68 -11.68
CA CYS A 20 9.74 8.23 -12.99
C CYS A 20 9.69 9.76 -12.98
N THR A 21 9.18 10.37 -11.91
CA THR A 21 9.16 11.84 -11.74
C THR A 21 10.58 12.40 -11.76
N PHE A 22 11.52 11.78 -11.03
CA PHE A 22 12.93 12.16 -11.07
C PHE A 22 13.51 12.03 -12.48
N VAL A 23 13.34 10.89 -13.13
CA VAL A 23 13.85 10.63 -14.48
C VAL A 23 13.30 11.65 -15.50
N VAL A 24 11.99 11.90 -15.49
CA VAL A 24 11.32 12.86 -16.38
C VAL A 24 11.75 14.30 -16.08
N SER A 25 12.14 14.62 -14.85
CA SER A 25 12.69 15.94 -14.52
C SER A 25 14.18 16.10 -14.86
N LEU A 26 14.98 15.03 -14.75
CA LEU A 26 16.44 15.06 -14.91
C LEU A 26 16.90 14.89 -16.36
N ILE A 27 16.20 14.10 -17.17
CA ILE A 27 16.57 13.89 -18.58
C ILE A 27 16.46 15.21 -19.38
N PRO A 28 15.35 15.97 -19.30
CA PRO A 28 15.26 17.26 -19.96
C PRO A 28 16.30 18.25 -19.42
N TRP A 29 16.56 18.22 -18.11
CA TRP A 29 17.60 19.05 -17.48
C TRP A 29 18.99 18.80 -18.06
N GLY A 30 19.39 17.53 -18.20
CA GLY A 30 20.68 17.14 -18.76
C GLY A 30 20.83 17.55 -20.23
N LEU A 31 19.76 17.45 -21.01
CA LEU A 31 19.74 17.83 -22.43
C LEU A 31 19.68 19.35 -22.63
N SER A 32 18.94 20.07 -21.78
CA SER A 32 18.73 21.51 -21.92
C SER A 32 19.89 22.36 -21.43
N ARG A 33 20.80 21.79 -20.62
CA ARG A 33 21.94 22.50 -20.03
C ARG A 33 22.90 23.09 -21.08
N ALA A 34 22.94 22.51 -22.28
CA ALA A 34 23.76 22.99 -23.38
C ALA A 34 23.14 24.19 -24.14
N TYR A 35 21.84 24.45 -23.96
CA TYR A 35 21.09 25.39 -24.80
C TYR A 35 20.42 26.52 -24.01
N LEU A 36 20.24 26.37 -22.69
CA LEU A 36 19.52 27.31 -21.84
C LEU A 36 20.39 27.81 -20.68
N THR A 37 20.11 29.03 -20.22
CA THR A 37 20.74 29.58 -19.02
C THR A 37 20.31 28.80 -17.79
N GLN A 38 21.19 28.78 -16.77
CA GLN A 38 20.95 28.03 -15.54
C GLN A 38 19.63 28.40 -14.84
N GLU A 39 19.23 29.68 -14.89
CA GLU A 39 17.98 30.18 -14.30
C GLU A 39 16.72 29.66 -15.02
N THR A 40 16.73 29.61 -16.35
CA THR A 40 15.60 29.08 -17.12
C THR A 40 15.45 27.57 -16.91
N VAL A 41 16.58 26.87 -16.82
CA VAL A 41 16.62 25.43 -16.57
C VAL A 41 16.09 25.09 -15.18
N THR A 42 16.49 25.82 -14.14
CA THR A 42 15.99 25.60 -12.77
C THR A 42 14.50 25.92 -12.65
N ALA A 43 14.04 27.03 -13.25
CA ALA A 43 12.62 27.36 -13.28
C ALA A 43 11.77 26.28 -13.97
N GLY A 44 12.25 25.74 -15.09
CA GLY A 44 11.57 24.67 -15.82
C GLY A 44 11.48 23.35 -15.03
N VAL A 45 12.56 22.96 -14.34
CA VAL A 45 12.55 21.78 -13.46
C VAL A 45 11.57 21.95 -12.30
N LEU A 46 11.59 23.12 -11.64
CA LEU A 46 10.67 23.41 -10.53
C LEU A 46 9.21 23.42 -11.00
N ALA A 47 8.92 24.00 -12.16
CA ALA A 47 7.58 23.97 -12.75
C ALA A 47 7.13 22.53 -13.07
N THR A 48 8.02 21.72 -13.64
CA THR A 48 7.73 20.31 -13.97
C THR A 48 7.47 19.49 -12.69
N LEU A 49 8.28 19.68 -11.66
CA LEU A 49 8.08 19.03 -10.36
C LEU A 49 6.76 19.45 -9.72
N ALA A 50 6.40 20.74 -9.76
CA ALA A 50 5.13 21.23 -9.24
C ALA A 50 3.93 20.59 -9.94
N VAL A 51 3.96 20.48 -11.27
CA VAL A 51 2.93 19.80 -12.06
C VAL A 51 2.84 18.31 -11.69
N LEU A 52 3.97 17.61 -11.61
CA LEU A 52 3.99 16.18 -11.26
C LEU A 52 3.52 15.92 -9.82
N VAL A 53 3.80 16.82 -8.88
CA VAL A 53 3.25 16.76 -7.53
C VAL A 53 1.73 17.00 -7.57
N ALA A 54 1.26 17.99 -8.33
CA ALA A 54 -0.17 18.26 -8.47
C ALA A 54 -0.91 17.06 -9.05
N VAL A 55 -0.41 16.47 -10.14
CA VAL A 55 -0.94 15.24 -10.75
C VAL A 55 -0.98 14.08 -9.76
N ARG A 56 0.06 13.94 -8.93
CA ARG A 56 0.13 12.89 -7.90
C ARG A 56 -0.98 13.02 -6.86
N VAL A 57 -1.26 14.25 -6.43
CA VAL A 57 -2.22 14.58 -5.36
C VAL A 57 -3.67 14.61 -5.87
N THR A 58 -3.89 14.98 -7.13
CA THR A 58 -5.23 15.10 -7.72
C THR A 58 -5.65 13.82 -8.44
N LEU A 59 -4.99 13.49 -9.56
CA LEU A 59 -5.38 12.43 -10.47
C LEU A 59 -4.98 11.04 -9.95
N LEU A 60 -3.81 10.95 -9.32
CA LEU A 60 -3.27 9.67 -8.84
C LEU A 60 -3.48 9.46 -7.33
N LYS A 61 -4.39 10.21 -6.72
CA LYS A 61 -4.66 10.15 -5.27
C LYS A 61 -4.90 8.72 -4.75
N ASN A 62 -5.61 7.91 -5.54
CA ASN A 62 -5.95 6.52 -5.19
C ASN A 62 -5.07 5.49 -5.92
N TRP A 63 -4.07 5.91 -6.68
CA TRP A 63 -3.24 5.02 -7.52
C TRP A 63 -2.40 4.02 -6.72
N ASN A 64 -1.99 4.43 -5.52
CA ASN A 64 -1.25 3.59 -4.58
C ASN A 64 -2.17 2.71 -3.73
N VAL A 65 -3.49 2.75 -3.96
CA VAL A 65 -4.47 1.93 -3.23
C VAL A 65 -4.87 0.75 -4.09
N ARG A 66 -4.81 -0.43 -3.50
CA ARG A 66 -5.25 -1.67 -4.10
C ARG A 66 -6.36 -2.26 -3.24
N ARG A 67 -7.46 -2.61 -3.87
CA ARG A 67 -8.51 -3.37 -3.22
C ARG A 67 -8.34 -4.85 -3.52
N VAL A 68 -8.46 -5.67 -2.49
CA VAL A 68 -8.27 -7.12 -2.58
C VAL A 68 -9.46 -7.78 -1.92
N ALA A 69 -10.26 -8.50 -2.70
CA ALA A 69 -11.29 -9.34 -2.13
C ALA A 69 -10.64 -10.49 -1.35
N TRP A 70 -11.21 -10.79 -0.19
CA TRP A 70 -10.85 -11.97 0.58
C TRP A 70 -12.11 -12.76 0.91
N THR A 71 -11.99 -14.07 0.85
CA THR A 71 -13.01 -15.02 1.27
C THR A 71 -12.33 -16.02 2.20
N MET A 72 -13.01 -16.36 3.27
CA MET A 72 -12.48 -17.26 4.28
C MET A 72 -13.55 -18.29 4.63
N ASP A 73 -13.19 -19.53 4.47
CA ASP A 73 -13.95 -20.68 4.93
C ASP A 73 -13.23 -21.38 6.08
N ASP A 74 -13.83 -22.40 6.67
CA ASP A 74 -13.26 -23.11 7.83
C ASP A 74 -11.92 -23.81 7.53
N ARG A 75 -11.60 -24.00 6.24
CA ARG A 75 -10.38 -24.70 5.78
C ARG A 75 -9.35 -23.80 5.11
N ALA A 76 -9.77 -22.73 4.45
CA ALA A 76 -8.88 -21.89 3.64
C ALA A 76 -9.29 -20.42 3.61
N LEU A 77 -8.28 -19.55 3.56
CA LEU A 77 -8.37 -18.14 3.24
C LEU A 77 -7.96 -17.94 1.77
N GLU A 78 -8.87 -17.49 0.93
CA GLU A 78 -8.53 -16.99 -0.40
C GLU A 78 -8.30 -15.49 -0.32
N LEU A 79 -7.14 -15.06 -0.78
CA LEU A 79 -6.74 -13.67 -0.79
C LEU A 79 -5.96 -13.40 -2.07
N ASP A 80 -6.46 -12.47 -2.89
CA ASP A 80 -5.79 -12.06 -4.12
C ASP A 80 -5.52 -13.19 -5.12
N GLY A 81 -6.45 -14.15 -5.24
CA GLY A 81 -6.29 -15.34 -6.07
C GLY A 81 -5.30 -16.37 -5.51
N ARG A 82 -4.83 -16.21 -4.26
CA ARG A 82 -4.04 -17.21 -3.54
C ARG A 82 -4.89 -17.86 -2.46
N THR A 83 -4.95 -19.19 -2.48
CA THR A 83 -5.59 -19.99 -1.44
C THR A 83 -4.54 -20.35 -0.38
N ILE A 84 -4.79 -19.96 0.87
CA ILE A 84 -3.94 -20.21 2.03
C ILE A 84 -4.72 -21.11 2.98
N LEU A 85 -4.22 -22.30 3.30
CA LEU A 85 -4.90 -23.21 4.24
C LEU A 85 -4.81 -22.66 5.66
N ILE A 86 -5.93 -22.65 6.40
CA ILE A 86 -5.98 -22.14 7.79
C ILE A 86 -5.03 -22.92 8.71
N GLY A 87 -4.88 -24.23 8.48
CA GLY A 87 -3.93 -25.07 9.23
C GLY A 87 -2.45 -24.73 9.00
N ASP A 88 -2.09 -24.08 7.89
CA ASP A 88 -0.72 -23.64 7.60
C ASP A 88 -0.40 -22.26 8.22
N ILE A 89 -1.40 -21.56 8.77
CA ILE A 89 -1.23 -20.19 9.26
C ILE A 89 -0.86 -20.23 10.74
N GLN A 90 0.42 -20.05 11.04
CA GLN A 90 0.98 -20.09 12.41
C GLN A 90 0.53 -18.92 13.29
N SER A 91 0.53 -17.70 12.75
CA SER A 91 0.08 -16.50 13.48
C SER A 91 -0.32 -15.38 12.53
N ALA A 92 -1.10 -14.41 13.03
CA ALA A 92 -1.51 -13.23 12.27
C ALA A 92 -1.35 -12.03 13.19
N PHE A 93 -0.51 -11.07 12.81
CA PHE A 93 -0.24 -9.91 13.63
C PHE A 93 -0.50 -8.64 12.86
N LEU A 94 -1.38 -7.81 13.42
CA LEU A 94 -1.61 -6.45 12.97
C LEU A 94 -0.62 -5.54 13.71
N ARG A 95 0.45 -5.11 13.02
CA ARG A 95 1.47 -4.23 13.59
C ARG A 95 1.30 -2.80 13.07
N GLN A 96 1.23 -1.84 13.97
CA GLN A 96 1.38 -0.43 13.64
C GLN A 96 2.88 -0.10 13.54
N HIS A 97 3.33 0.48 12.43
CA HIS A 97 4.70 0.95 12.32
C HIS A 97 4.84 2.30 13.02
N THR A 98 5.74 2.37 14.00
CA THR A 98 6.06 3.60 14.75
C THR A 98 6.80 4.64 13.90
N MET A 99 7.62 4.20 12.95
CA MET A 99 8.41 5.08 12.07
C MET A 99 7.61 5.75 10.94
N THR A 100 6.47 5.18 10.53
CA THR A 100 5.62 5.73 9.47
C THR A 100 4.21 5.95 10.00
N ARG A 101 3.93 7.19 10.40
CA ARG A 101 2.64 7.60 11.01
C ARG A 101 1.46 7.01 10.23
N GLY A 102 0.71 6.13 10.91
CA GLY A 102 -0.54 5.58 10.40
C GLY A 102 -0.44 4.35 9.50
N VAL A 103 0.77 3.82 9.22
CA VAL A 103 0.91 2.54 8.49
C VAL A 103 0.59 1.37 9.42
N TRP A 104 -0.44 0.61 9.05
CA TRP A 104 -0.77 -0.68 9.66
C TRP A 104 -0.36 -1.78 8.71
N THR A 105 0.35 -2.80 9.18
CA THR A 105 0.73 -3.96 8.37
C THR A 105 0.20 -5.21 9.04
N LEU A 106 -0.65 -5.94 8.33
CA LEU A 106 -1.07 -7.27 8.75
C LEU A 106 -0.07 -8.28 8.18
N THR A 107 0.67 -8.94 9.06
CA THR A 107 1.58 -10.02 8.69
C THR A 107 0.93 -11.34 9.03
N ILE A 108 0.66 -12.13 8.01
CA ILE A 108 0.12 -13.48 8.12
C ILE A 108 1.31 -14.44 8.00
N TRP A 109 1.68 -15.07 9.11
CA TRP A 109 2.76 -16.05 9.15
C TRP A 109 2.26 -17.39 8.66
N THR A 110 2.76 -17.81 7.50
CA THR A 110 2.62 -19.15 6.93
C THR A 110 4.02 -19.62 6.51
N LYS A 111 4.14 -20.76 5.82
CA LYS A 111 5.39 -21.19 5.15
C LYS A 111 6.03 -20.08 4.31
N THR A 112 5.21 -19.21 3.69
CA THR A 112 5.65 -17.99 3.02
C THR A 112 4.97 -16.78 3.66
N PRO A 113 5.66 -15.98 4.50
CA PRO A 113 5.04 -14.91 5.24
C PRO A 113 4.42 -13.87 4.29
N LEU A 114 3.12 -13.64 4.45
CA LEU A 114 2.39 -12.68 3.65
C LEU A 114 2.26 -11.37 4.42
N ARG A 115 2.73 -10.28 3.83
CA ARG A 115 2.65 -8.94 4.42
C ARG A 115 1.67 -8.08 3.64
N LEU A 116 0.59 -7.69 4.31
CA LEU A 116 -0.47 -6.85 3.76
C LEU A 116 -0.39 -5.48 4.42
N ALA A 117 0.08 -4.48 3.67
CA ALA A 117 0.19 -3.11 4.17
C ALA A 117 -1.13 -2.36 3.96
N GLY A 118 -1.67 -1.78 5.01
CA GLY A 118 -2.82 -0.88 4.99
C GLY A 118 -2.50 0.51 4.48
N VAL A 119 -3.55 1.26 4.14
CA VAL A 119 -3.47 2.64 3.70
C VAL A 119 -3.17 3.54 4.90
N ALA A 120 -2.03 4.23 4.82
CA ALA A 120 -1.51 5.02 5.93
C ALA A 120 -2.07 6.45 6.03
N VAL A 121 -2.47 7.02 4.88
CA VAL A 121 -2.80 8.45 4.74
C VAL A 121 -4.00 8.60 3.81
N GLY A 122 -4.87 9.57 4.11
CA GLY A 122 -6.02 9.93 3.27
C GLY A 122 -7.37 9.42 3.79
N PRO A 123 -8.46 9.71 3.06
CA PRO A 123 -9.83 9.41 3.50
C PRO A 123 -10.11 7.90 3.63
N GLN A 124 -9.31 7.07 2.96
CA GLN A 124 -9.45 5.60 2.98
C GLN A 124 -8.70 4.92 4.13
N ARG A 125 -8.00 5.68 4.99
CA ARG A 125 -7.26 5.16 6.15
C ARG A 125 -8.17 4.39 7.11
N LEU A 126 -9.32 4.95 7.46
CA LEU A 126 -10.26 4.32 8.40
C LEU A 126 -10.87 3.05 7.81
N ALA A 127 -11.27 3.08 6.54
CA ALA A 127 -11.81 1.92 5.84
C ALA A 127 -10.77 0.79 5.68
N SER A 128 -9.53 1.13 5.35
CA SER A 128 -8.40 0.18 5.30
C SER A 128 -8.16 -0.47 6.66
N LEU A 129 -8.09 0.33 7.71
CA LEU A 129 -7.87 -0.16 9.07
C LEU A 129 -9.02 -1.06 9.53
N HIS A 130 -10.26 -0.68 9.24
CA HIS A 130 -11.44 -1.50 9.52
C HIS A 130 -11.38 -2.84 8.79
N SER A 131 -11.03 -2.84 7.49
CA SER A 131 -10.89 -4.08 6.72
C SER A 131 -9.79 -5.01 7.23
N LEU A 132 -8.67 -4.45 7.68
CA LEU A 132 -7.56 -5.24 8.28
C LEU A 132 -7.95 -5.81 9.64
N ARG A 133 -8.67 -5.05 10.46
CA ARG A 133 -9.19 -5.54 11.75
C ARG A 133 -10.24 -6.63 11.56
N GLN A 134 -11.12 -6.49 10.58
CA GLN A 134 -12.10 -7.54 10.23
C GLN A 134 -11.41 -8.84 9.81
N LEU A 135 -10.39 -8.77 8.95
CA LEU A 135 -9.62 -9.95 8.57
C LEU A 135 -8.86 -10.55 9.77
N SER A 136 -8.24 -9.72 10.62
CA SER A 136 -7.56 -10.20 11.84
C SER A 136 -8.52 -10.94 12.76
N ALA A 137 -9.67 -10.34 13.07
CA ALA A 137 -10.67 -10.93 13.95
C ALA A 137 -11.31 -12.20 13.37
N ALA A 138 -11.40 -12.31 12.04
CA ALA A 138 -11.83 -13.52 11.37
C ALA A 138 -10.76 -14.63 11.49
N LEU A 139 -9.49 -14.29 11.30
CA LEU A 139 -8.37 -15.22 11.47
C LEU A 139 -8.22 -15.70 12.92
N ASP A 140 -8.40 -14.83 13.90
CA ASP A 140 -8.34 -15.20 15.32
C ASP A 140 -9.48 -16.16 15.69
N ARG A 141 -10.71 -15.89 15.21
CA ARG A 141 -11.85 -16.80 15.35
C ARG A 141 -11.62 -18.15 14.67
N ALA A 142 -11.12 -18.16 13.44
CA ALA A 142 -10.88 -19.39 12.67
C ALA A 142 -9.79 -20.29 13.31
N ARG A 143 -8.88 -19.70 14.08
CA ARG A 143 -7.86 -20.44 14.83
C ARG A 143 -8.28 -20.86 16.23
N GLY A 144 -9.45 -20.45 16.70
CA GLY A 144 -9.87 -20.66 18.09
C GLY A 144 -9.00 -19.88 19.10
N VAL A 145 -8.34 -18.80 18.68
CA VAL A 145 -7.59 -17.92 19.58
C VAL A 145 -8.57 -16.88 20.12
N GLU A 146 -8.85 -16.95 21.41
CA GLU A 146 -9.70 -16.02 22.12
C GLU A 146 -9.14 -14.59 21.99
N PRO A 147 -9.98 -13.58 21.66
CA PRO A 147 -9.51 -12.23 21.39
C PRO A 147 -8.84 -11.67 22.65
N GLN A 148 -7.56 -11.32 22.58
CA GLN A 148 -6.93 -10.52 23.63
C GLN A 148 -7.50 -9.11 23.56
N VAL A 149 -8.42 -8.86 24.50
CA VAL A 149 -9.08 -7.57 24.82
C VAL A 149 -8.04 -6.52 25.18
#